data_AF-A0A6V7PLQ3-F1
#
_entry.id   AF-A0A6V7PLQ3-F1
#
_cell.length_a   1.000
_cell.length_b   1.000
_cell.length_c   1.000
_cell.angle_alpha   90.00
_cell.angle_beta   90.00
_cell.angle_gamma   90.00
#
_symmetry.space_group_name_H-M   'P 1'
#
loop_
_entity.id
_entity.type
_entity.pdbx_description
1 polymer ?
#
loop_
_entity_poly.entity_id
_entity_poly.type
_entity_poly.pdbx_seq_one_letter_code
_entity_poly.pdbx_strand_id
1 'polypeptide(L)'
;MGNERSVNFKFVPDNVFVSKEFASALLLLHLTLLLVFAHYRWSKHEGGLINLVKSRLSNAVLESSTIQQFFSRKSRFKTLSGEHIVTVMFVGNFIGIVCARSLHYQFYSWYFYSLPFLLWKTPYLTPLRLILFFGIEVCWNIYPSNFYSSILLLFLHLCILWGLWISPSEYPYVEERTLQGKEE
;
A
#
# COMPACT_ATOMS: atom_id res chain seq x y z
N MET A 1 2.62 10.82 -28.02
CA MET A 1 3.43 9.58 -27.91
C MET A 1 3.46 8.94 -26.51
N GLY A 2 2.86 9.51 -25.46
CA GLY A 2 2.92 8.93 -24.11
C GLY A 2 1.89 7.85 -23.79
N ASN A 3 0.69 7.93 -24.37
CA ASN A 3 -0.45 7.10 -23.98
C ASN A 3 -0.50 5.74 -24.71
N GLU A 4 0.10 5.63 -25.89
CA GLU A 4 0.00 4.45 -26.77
C GLU A 4 0.38 3.14 -26.07
N ARG A 5 1.41 3.15 -25.21
CA ARG A 5 1.91 1.96 -24.50
C ARG A 5 1.38 1.79 -23.07
N SER A 6 0.59 2.73 -22.56
CA SER A 6 -0.01 2.64 -21.23
C SER A 6 -1.30 1.86 -21.27
N VAL A 7 -1.53 0.95 -20.31
CA VAL A 7 -2.85 0.33 -20.09
C VAL A 7 -3.74 1.17 -19.16
N ASN A 8 -3.13 2.05 -18.35
CA ASN A 8 -3.84 2.93 -17.43
C ASN A 8 -4.16 4.28 -18.08
N PHE A 9 -5.27 4.89 -17.68
CA PHE A 9 -5.75 6.20 -18.14
C PHE A 9 -5.92 6.34 -19.67
N LYS A 10 -6.26 5.26 -20.40
CA LYS A 10 -6.57 5.34 -21.85
C LYS A 10 -7.77 6.25 -22.16
N PHE A 11 -8.63 6.49 -21.18
CA PHE A 11 -9.77 7.40 -21.28
C PHE A 11 -9.39 8.88 -21.19
N VAL A 12 -8.16 9.19 -20.75
CA VAL A 12 -7.67 10.56 -20.62
C VAL A 12 -7.07 11.00 -21.96
N PRO A 13 -7.50 12.15 -22.53
CA PRO A 13 -6.95 12.64 -23.78
C PRO A 13 -5.48 13.05 -23.63
N ASP A 14 -4.72 12.89 -24.71
CA ASP A 14 -3.25 12.97 -24.69
C ASP A 14 -2.70 14.32 -24.19
N ASN A 15 -3.42 15.42 -24.44
CA ASN A 15 -3.05 16.75 -23.96
C ASN A 15 -3.05 16.82 -22.42
N VAL A 16 -3.99 16.15 -21.77
CA VAL A 16 -4.07 16.08 -20.30
C VAL A 16 -3.06 15.05 -19.78
N PHE A 17 -2.92 13.91 -20.45
CA PHE A 17 -2.03 12.82 -20.04
C PHE A 17 -0.54 13.21 -19.99
N VAL A 18 -0.11 14.11 -20.87
CA VAL A 18 1.28 14.61 -20.93
C VAL A 18 1.50 15.85 -20.05
N SER A 19 0.42 16.46 -19.53
CA SER A 19 0.51 17.66 -18.71
C SER A 19 1.27 17.42 -17.41
N LYS A 20 2.04 18.43 -16.98
CA LYS A 20 2.71 18.41 -15.67
C LYS A 20 1.70 18.42 -14.53
N GLU A 21 0.59 19.13 -14.71
CA GLU A 21 -0.50 19.21 -13.72
C GLU A 21 -1.08 17.83 -13.40
N PHE A 22 -1.34 17.00 -14.42
CA PHE A 22 -1.83 15.65 -14.20
C PHE A 22 -0.83 14.77 -13.46
N ALA A 23 0.46 14.84 -13.83
CA ALA A 23 1.51 14.10 -13.13
C ALA A 23 1.65 14.56 -11.65
N SER A 24 1.61 15.86 -11.40
CA SER A 24 1.65 16.43 -10.05
C SER A 24 0.40 16.06 -9.23
N ALA A 25 -0.79 16.06 -9.84
CA ALA A 25 -2.03 15.64 -9.19
C ALA A 25 -2.00 14.16 -8.78
N LEU A 26 -1.53 13.27 -9.66
CA LEU A 26 -1.33 11.84 -9.35
C LEU A 26 -0.32 11.63 -8.22
N LEU A 27 0.76 12.42 -8.20
CA LEU A 27 1.75 12.37 -7.13
C LEU A 27 1.17 12.84 -5.79
N LEU A 28 0.42 13.95 -5.79
CA LEU A 28 -0.26 14.43 -4.58
C LEU A 28 -1.29 13.40 -4.09
N LEU A 29 -2.05 12.79 -4.99
CA LEU A 29 -2.98 11.71 -4.67
C LEU A 29 -2.26 10.50 -4.05
N HIS A 30 -1.13 10.10 -4.62
CA HIS A 30 -0.31 9.01 -4.08
C HIS A 30 0.17 9.30 -2.65
N LEU A 31 0.76 10.49 -2.43
CA LEU A 31 1.26 10.88 -1.11
C LEU A 31 0.14 11.01 -0.08
N THR A 32 -1.00 11.58 -0.47
CA THR A 32 -2.16 11.71 0.42
C THR A 32 -2.73 10.35 0.80
N LEU A 33 -2.89 9.42 -0.16
CA LEU A 33 -3.32 8.06 0.13
C LEU A 33 -2.35 7.34 1.07
N LEU A 34 -1.04 7.45 0.84
CA LEU A 34 -0.04 6.87 1.73
C LEU A 34 -0.13 7.45 3.15
N LEU A 35 -0.25 8.77 3.29
CA LEU A 35 -0.36 9.43 4.59
C LEU A 35 -1.64 9.01 5.33
N VAL A 36 -2.76 8.90 4.61
CA VAL A 36 -4.04 8.45 5.16
C VAL A 36 -3.95 7.00 5.62
N PHE A 37 -3.40 6.09 4.81
CA PHE A 37 -3.19 4.70 5.22
C PHE A 37 -2.21 4.59 6.39
N ALA A 38 -1.10 5.34 6.37
CA ALA A 38 -0.13 5.35 7.45
C ALA A 38 -0.76 5.82 8.77
N HIS A 39 -1.51 6.93 8.73
CA HIS A 39 -2.11 7.52 9.91
C HIS A 39 -3.23 6.65 10.51
N TYR A 40 -4.17 6.21 9.68
CA TYR A 40 -5.40 5.56 10.15
C TYR A 40 -5.33 4.04 10.24
N ARG A 41 -4.44 3.39 9.47
CA ARG A 41 -4.33 1.92 9.42
C ARG A 41 -3.05 1.43 10.07
N TRP A 42 -1.89 1.89 9.59
CA TRP A 42 -0.61 1.31 9.99
C TRP A 42 -0.21 1.72 11.41
N SER A 43 -0.39 3.01 11.76
CA SER A 43 -0.03 3.54 13.08
C SER A 43 -1.19 3.61 14.08
N LYS A 44 -2.34 2.98 13.78
CA LYS A 44 -3.53 3.07 14.66
C LYS A 44 -3.25 2.63 16.10
N HIS A 45 -2.53 1.53 16.27
CA HIS A 45 -2.21 0.95 17.58
C HIS A 45 -1.19 1.79 18.38
N GLU A 46 -0.48 2.68 17.69
CA GLU A 46 0.54 3.55 18.25
C GLU A 46 0.01 4.99 18.53
N GLY A 47 -1.30 5.21 18.38
CA GLY A 47 -1.94 6.52 18.55
C GLY A 47 -1.84 7.42 17.31
N GLY A 48 -1.56 6.85 16.14
CA GLY A 48 -1.42 7.55 14.87
C GLY A 48 0.02 7.95 14.54
N LEU A 49 0.27 8.20 13.24
CA LEU A 49 1.60 8.54 12.73
C LEU A 49 2.16 9.83 13.36
N ILE A 50 1.29 10.81 13.61
CA ILE A 50 1.70 12.12 14.16
C ILE A 50 2.17 11.97 15.61
N ASN A 51 1.46 11.18 16.41
CA ASN A 51 1.84 10.93 17.80
C ASN A 51 3.16 10.16 17.89
N LEU A 52 3.40 9.26 16.94
CA LEU A 52 4.67 8.57 16.79
C LEU A 52 5.83 9.46 16.41
N VAL A 53 5.67 10.26 15.36
CA VAL A 53 6.72 11.20 14.95
C VAL A 53 6.98 12.20 16.07
N LYS A 54 5.94 12.72 16.74
CA LYS A 54 6.08 13.63 17.88
C LYS A 54 6.80 12.97 19.06
N SER A 55 6.43 11.74 19.42
CA SER A 55 7.09 10.99 20.48
C SER A 55 8.55 10.70 20.14
N ARG A 56 8.85 10.26 18.91
CA ARG A 56 10.22 9.99 18.45
C ARG A 56 11.06 11.25 18.38
N LEU A 57 10.52 12.35 17.86
CA LEU A 57 11.20 13.64 17.75
C LEU A 57 11.44 14.26 19.14
N SER A 58 10.43 14.24 20.02
CA SER A 58 10.58 14.70 21.40
C SER A 58 11.64 13.89 22.15
N ASN A 59 11.63 12.57 21.99
CA ASN A 59 12.63 11.69 22.60
C ASN A 59 14.03 11.89 21.99
N ALA A 60 14.13 12.18 20.69
CA ALA A 60 15.40 12.46 20.01
C ALA A 60 15.98 13.84 20.40
N VAL A 61 15.13 14.85 20.59
CA VAL A 61 15.53 16.18 21.05
C VAL A 61 15.95 16.15 22.52
N LEU A 62 15.25 15.38 23.37
CA LEU A 62 15.65 15.10 24.75
C LEU A 62 16.90 14.20 24.85
N GLU A 63 17.21 13.43 23.81
CA GLU A 63 18.39 12.54 23.75
C GLU A 63 19.71 13.27 23.54
N SER A 64 19.69 14.53 23.09
CA SER A 64 20.93 15.30 22.86
C SER A 64 21.73 15.59 24.14
N SER A 65 21.18 15.30 25.33
CA SER A 65 21.81 15.64 26.62
C SER A 65 22.32 14.46 27.47
N THR A 66 22.04 13.18 27.17
CA THR A 66 22.46 12.08 28.08
C THR A 66 22.82 10.76 27.36
N ILE A 67 24.11 10.56 27.12
CA ILE A 67 24.72 9.34 26.53
C ILE A 67 24.42 8.05 27.34
N GLN A 68 24.05 8.17 28.62
CA GLN A 68 23.87 7.03 29.53
C GLN A 68 22.58 6.20 29.29
N GLN A 69 21.60 6.70 28.53
CA GLN A 69 20.35 5.97 28.26
C GLN A 69 20.37 5.07 27.00
N PHE A 70 21.43 5.12 26.19
CA PHE A 70 21.55 4.31 24.97
C PHE A 70 21.64 2.80 25.28
N PHE A 71 22.27 2.41 26.40
CA PHE A 71 22.46 1.00 26.77
C PHE A 71 21.19 0.34 27.36
N SER A 72 20.31 1.09 28.02
CA SER A 72 19.02 0.55 28.53
C SER A 72 17.93 0.44 27.45
N ARG A 73 18.20 0.85 26.21
CA ARG A 73 17.26 0.87 25.09
C ARG A 73 17.21 -0.45 24.28
N LYS A 74 17.89 -1.51 24.70
CA LYS A 74 17.79 -2.81 23.98
C LYS A 74 16.41 -3.47 24.09
N SER A 75 15.60 -3.09 25.09
CA SER A 75 14.38 -3.84 25.49
C SER A 75 13.02 -3.25 25.08
N ARG A 76 12.97 -2.14 24.31
CA ARG A 76 11.68 -1.49 23.98
C ARG A 76 11.27 -1.54 22.50
N PHE A 77 12.02 -2.28 21.69
CA PHE A 77 11.60 -2.62 20.34
C PHE A 77 10.75 -3.88 20.42
N LYS A 78 9.43 -3.71 20.49
CA LYS A 78 8.54 -4.84 20.24
C LYS A 78 8.78 -5.31 18.81
N THR A 79 9.10 -6.59 18.64
CA THR A 79 9.31 -7.19 17.33
C THR A 79 8.06 -7.01 16.49
N LEU A 80 8.20 -6.30 15.36
CA LEU A 80 7.10 -6.14 14.40
C LEU A 80 6.79 -7.49 13.78
N SER A 81 5.51 -7.82 13.66
CA SER A 81 5.07 -9.02 12.95
C SER A 81 5.49 -8.91 11.48
N GLY A 82 6.10 -9.96 10.95
CA GLY A 82 6.48 -10.03 9.53
C GLY A 82 5.28 -9.83 8.61
N GLU A 83 4.09 -10.28 9.01
CA GLU A 83 2.86 -10.06 8.25
C GLU A 83 2.49 -8.58 8.13
N HIS A 84 2.72 -7.80 9.18
CA HIS A 84 2.46 -6.37 9.16
C HIS A 84 3.39 -5.67 8.16
N ILE A 85 4.69 -5.99 8.19
CA ILE A 85 5.70 -5.42 7.28
C ILE A 85 5.32 -5.70 5.82
N VAL A 86 5.03 -6.98 5.50
CA VAL A 86 4.65 -7.39 4.15
C VAL A 86 3.37 -6.69 3.70
N THR A 87 2.37 -6.58 4.60
CA THR A 87 1.11 -5.89 4.30
C THR A 87 1.34 -4.42 3.99
N VAL A 88 2.12 -3.71 4.81
CA VAL A 88 2.44 -2.28 4.56
C VAL A 88 3.16 -2.11 3.23
N MET A 89 4.16 -2.95 2.94
CA MET A 89 4.93 -2.90 1.70
C MET A 89 4.07 -3.15 0.47
N PHE A 90 3.23 -4.18 0.48
CA PHE A 90 2.37 -4.52 -0.66
C PHE A 90 1.24 -3.52 -0.86
N VAL A 91 0.60 -3.04 0.21
CA VAL A 91 -0.43 -1.99 0.11
C VAL A 91 0.18 -0.69 -0.41
N GLY A 92 1.36 -0.30 0.07
CA GLY A 92 2.08 0.89 -0.41
C GLY A 92 2.43 0.79 -1.89
N ASN A 93 2.97 -0.34 -2.33
CA ASN A 93 3.25 -0.60 -3.74
C ASN A 93 1.96 -0.54 -4.59
N PHE A 94 0.88 -1.15 -4.11
CA PHE A 94 -0.40 -1.16 -4.80
C PHE A 94 -0.99 0.26 -4.96
N ILE A 95 -0.93 1.10 -3.93
CA ILE A 95 -1.32 2.52 -4.02
C ILE A 95 -0.51 3.25 -5.11
N GLY A 96 0.79 2.94 -5.23
CA GLY A 96 1.64 3.43 -6.31
C GLY A 96 1.16 3.01 -7.69
N ILE A 97 0.80 1.74 -7.87
CA ILE A 97 0.23 1.22 -9.11
C ILE A 97 -1.08 1.94 -9.48
N VAL A 98 -1.99 2.15 -8.52
CA VAL A 98 -3.26 2.87 -8.78
C VAL A 98 -3.02 4.31 -9.24
N CYS A 99 -2.04 4.98 -8.64
CA CYS A 99 -1.69 6.37 -8.96
C CYS A 99 -0.68 6.51 -10.11
N ALA A 100 -0.25 5.41 -10.73
CA ALA A 100 0.76 5.47 -11.78
C ALA A 100 0.15 6.04 -13.07
N ARG A 101 0.72 7.15 -13.55
CA ARG A 101 0.32 7.80 -14.81
C ARG A 101 0.36 6.83 -16.00
N SER A 102 1.37 5.97 -16.07
CA SER A 102 1.55 5.05 -17.18
C SER A 102 1.88 3.66 -16.65
N LEU A 103 1.09 2.66 -17.04
CA LEU A 103 1.35 1.27 -16.72
C LEU A 103 1.70 0.51 -18.00
N HIS A 104 2.94 0.06 -18.05
CA HIS A 104 3.42 -0.87 -19.07
C HIS A 104 3.22 -2.32 -18.61
N TYR A 105 3.06 -3.25 -19.55
CA TYR A 105 2.91 -4.69 -19.29
C TYR A 105 4.00 -5.29 -18.39
N GLN A 106 5.21 -4.72 -18.41
CA GLN A 106 6.28 -5.15 -17.51
C GLN A 106 5.97 -4.90 -16.03
N PHE A 107 5.19 -3.86 -15.70
CA PHE A 107 4.79 -3.59 -14.31
C PHE A 107 3.74 -4.57 -13.81
N TYR A 108 3.08 -5.34 -14.70
CA TYR A 108 2.11 -6.34 -14.28
C TYR A 108 2.75 -7.39 -13.35
N SER A 109 3.93 -7.90 -13.72
CA SER A 109 4.64 -8.91 -12.93
C SER A 109 5.04 -8.43 -11.53
N TRP A 110 5.15 -7.11 -11.32
CA TRP A 110 5.57 -6.54 -10.03
C TRP A 110 4.50 -6.62 -8.96
N TYR A 111 3.23 -6.58 -9.33
CA TYR A 111 2.12 -6.63 -8.37
C TYR A 111 1.23 -7.86 -8.52
N PHE A 112 1.33 -8.59 -9.64
CA PHE A 112 0.59 -9.82 -9.88
C PHE A 112 0.68 -10.79 -8.69
N TYR A 113 1.89 -11.07 -8.20
CA TYR A 113 2.09 -11.96 -7.06
C TYR A 113 1.60 -11.40 -5.72
N SER A 114 1.50 -10.08 -5.60
CA SER A 114 0.96 -9.42 -4.40
C SER A 114 -0.58 -9.39 -4.38
N LEU A 115 -1.25 -9.52 -5.53
CA LEU A 115 -2.71 -9.43 -5.63
C LEU A 115 -3.44 -10.49 -4.81
N PRO A 116 -3.10 -11.80 -4.88
CA PRO A 116 -3.75 -12.80 -4.03
C PRO A 116 -3.61 -12.48 -2.55
N PHE A 117 -2.42 -12.05 -2.12
CA PHE A 117 -2.19 -11.65 -0.72
C PHE A 117 -3.08 -10.47 -0.32
N LEU A 118 -3.13 -9.41 -1.13
CA LEU A 118 -3.93 -8.22 -0.86
C LEU A 118 -5.42 -8.54 -0.82
N LEU A 119 -5.92 -9.35 -1.76
CA LEU A 119 -7.31 -9.78 -1.81
C LEU A 119 -7.71 -10.59 -0.57
N TRP A 120 -6.83 -11.44 -0.05
CA TRP A 120 -7.10 -12.20 1.17
C TRP A 120 -7.05 -11.37 2.45
N LYS A 121 -6.39 -10.21 2.43
CA LYS A 121 -6.49 -9.23 3.52
C LYS A 121 -7.78 -8.39 3.45
N THR A 122 -8.57 -8.45 2.37
CA THR A 122 -9.88 -7.76 2.28
C THR A 122 -11.02 -8.56 2.97
N PRO A 123 -12.05 -7.88 3.51
CA PRO A 123 -13.20 -8.55 4.13
C PRO A 123 -14.19 -9.15 3.12
N TYR A 124 -13.83 -9.22 1.83
CA TYR A 124 -14.67 -9.75 0.77
C TYR A 124 -14.83 -11.27 0.85
N LEU A 125 -15.96 -11.80 0.37
CA LEU A 125 -16.15 -13.24 0.22
C LEU A 125 -15.22 -13.79 -0.86
N THR A 126 -14.81 -15.06 -0.73
CA THR A 126 -13.90 -15.74 -1.67
C THR A 126 -14.30 -15.61 -3.14
N PRO A 127 -15.58 -15.75 -3.55
CA PRO A 127 -15.96 -15.56 -4.94
C PRO A 127 -15.66 -14.15 -5.46
N LEU A 128 -15.93 -13.11 -4.64
CA LEU A 128 -15.65 -11.73 -5.02
C LEU A 128 -14.14 -11.49 -5.17
N ARG A 129 -13.31 -12.08 -4.29
CA ARG A 129 -11.84 -12.02 -4.41
C ARG A 129 -11.36 -12.60 -5.74
N LEU A 130 -11.87 -13.77 -6.12
CA LEU A 130 -11.52 -14.43 -7.38
C LEU A 130 -12.02 -13.64 -8.59
N ILE A 131 -13.23 -13.06 -8.53
CA ILE A 131 -13.76 -12.18 -9.58
C ILE A 131 -12.87 -10.95 -9.76
N LEU A 132 -12.43 -10.31 -8.67
CA LEU A 132 -11.52 -9.16 -8.74
C LEU A 132 -10.16 -9.56 -9.34
N PHE A 133 -9.60 -10.70 -8.92
CA PHE A 133 -8.35 -11.22 -9.45
C PHE A 133 -8.42 -11.52 -10.96
N PHE A 134 -9.44 -12.28 -11.37
CA PHE A 134 -9.65 -12.64 -12.76
C PHE A 134 -10.01 -11.42 -13.62
N GLY A 135 -10.77 -10.47 -13.08
CA GLY A 135 -11.10 -9.22 -13.75
C GLY A 135 -9.85 -8.41 -14.10
N ILE A 136 -8.87 -8.35 -13.19
CA ILE A 136 -7.58 -7.69 -13.46
C ILE A 136 -6.83 -8.44 -14.57
N GLU A 137 -6.73 -9.77 -14.49
CA GLU A 137 -6.10 -10.60 -15.52
C GLU A 137 -6.72 -10.36 -16.91
N VAL A 138 -8.05 -10.31 -16.99
CA VAL A 138 -8.77 -10.02 -18.24
C VAL A 138 -8.43 -8.63 -18.76
N CYS A 139 -8.40 -7.61 -17.89
CA CYS A 139 -8.05 -6.25 -18.29
C CYS A 139 -6.64 -6.17 -18.89
N TRP A 140 -5.69 -6.92 -18.33
CA TRP A 140 -4.34 -7.02 -18.85
C TRP A 140 -4.25 -7.85 -20.13
N ASN A 141 -4.99 -8.94 -20.26
CA ASN A 141 -4.91 -9.80 -21.45
C ASN A 141 -5.53 -9.16 -22.72
N ILE A 142 -6.32 -8.09 -22.57
CA ILE A 142 -6.84 -7.32 -23.71
C ILE A 142 -5.71 -6.42 -24.28
N TYR A 143 -5.14 -6.83 -25.42
CA TYR A 143 -4.15 -6.05 -26.17
C TYR A 143 -4.67 -5.67 -27.58
N PRO A 144 -4.59 -4.39 -27.98
CA PRO A 144 -4.20 -3.20 -27.20
C PRO A 144 -5.27 -2.81 -26.17
N SER A 145 -4.85 -2.17 -25.08
CA SER A 145 -5.77 -1.69 -24.04
C SER A 145 -6.73 -0.64 -24.62
N ASN A 146 -8.02 -0.85 -24.36
CA ASN A 146 -9.13 -0.01 -24.82
C ASN A 146 -9.64 0.90 -23.70
N PHE A 147 -10.41 1.94 -24.07
CA PHE A 147 -11.09 2.86 -23.15
C PHE A 147 -11.80 2.12 -21.99
N TYR A 148 -12.62 1.12 -22.33
CA TYR A 148 -13.39 0.34 -21.36
C TYR A 148 -12.51 -0.52 -20.44
N SER A 149 -11.48 -1.18 -20.98
CA SER A 149 -10.56 -2.00 -20.19
C SER A 149 -9.79 -1.13 -19.18
N SER A 150 -9.39 0.09 -19.57
CA SER A 150 -8.69 1.02 -18.68
C SER A 150 -9.56 1.53 -17.53
N ILE A 151 -10.82 1.88 -17.80
CA ILE A 151 -11.78 2.26 -16.74
C ILE A 151 -12.08 1.08 -15.82
N LEU A 152 -12.29 -0.11 -16.39
CA LEU A 152 -12.55 -1.32 -15.63
C LEU A 152 -11.36 -1.67 -14.73
N LEU A 153 -10.12 -1.60 -15.24
CA LEU A 153 -8.91 -1.84 -14.47
C LEU A 153 -8.79 -0.86 -13.29
N LEU A 154 -9.03 0.43 -13.53
CA LEU A 154 -9.04 1.45 -12.47
C LEU A 154 -10.13 1.17 -11.43
N PHE A 155 -11.35 0.83 -11.87
CA PHE A 155 -12.46 0.48 -10.99
C PHE A 155 -12.13 -0.74 -10.11
N LEU A 156 -11.58 -1.81 -10.70
CA LEU A 156 -11.16 -3.00 -9.96
C LEU A 156 -10.07 -2.67 -8.93
N HIS A 157 -9.10 -1.84 -9.30
CA HIS A 157 -8.08 -1.37 -8.38
C HIS A 157 -8.66 -0.56 -7.21
N LEU A 158 -9.61 0.32 -7.48
CA LEU A 158 -10.31 1.10 -6.45
C LEU A 158 -11.14 0.21 -5.51
N CYS A 159 -11.80 -0.82 -6.04
CA CYS A 159 -12.50 -1.82 -5.23
C CYS A 159 -11.55 -2.55 -4.28
N ILE A 160 -10.37 -2.97 -4.75
CA ILE A 160 -9.37 -3.60 -3.87
C ILE A 160 -8.88 -2.61 -2.81
N LEU A 161 -8.58 -1.36 -3.19
CA LEU A 161 -8.14 -0.33 -2.26
C LEU A 161 -9.19 -0.04 -1.17
N TRP A 162 -10.46 -0.01 -1.56
CA TRP A 162 -11.59 0.14 -0.64
C TRP A 162 -11.74 -1.06 0.30
N GLY A 163 -11.59 -2.28 -0.22
CA GLY A 163 -11.58 -3.50 0.60
C GLY A 163 -10.44 -3.49 1.64
N LEU A 164 -9.25 -3.04 1.25
CA LEU A 164 -8.10 -2.89 2.13
C LEU A 164 -8.31 -1.82 3.22
N TRP A 165 -9.08 -0.77 2.88
CA TRP A 165 -9.44 0.29 3.82
C TRP A 165 -10.41 -0.20 4.91
N ILE A 166 -11.44 -0.97 4.53
CA ILE A 166 -12.46 -1.49 5.46
C ILE A 166 -11.95 -2.65 6.32
N SER A 167 -10.97 -3.41 5.82
CA SER A 167 -10.38 -4.55 6.55
C SER A 167 -10.05 -4.17 8.01
N PRO A 168 -10.17 -5.05 9.01
CA PRO A 168 -9.75 -4.74 10.37
C PRO A 168 -8.24 -4.46 10.44
N SER A 169 -7.81 -3.61 11.39
CA SER A 169 -6.39 -3.32 11.59
C SER A 169 -5.80 -4.41 12.47
N GLU A 170 -4.88 -5.20 11.94
CA GLU A 170 -4.20 -6.27 12.68
C GLU A 170 -3.17 -5.69 13.65
N TYR A 171 -2.98 -6.34 14.80
CA TYR A 171 -2.04 -5.88 15.83
C TYR A 171 -0.60 -6.08 15.33
N PRO A 172 0.25 -5.04 15.33
CA PRO A 172 1.51 -5.05 14.59
C PRO A 172 2.66 -5.79 15.30
N TYR A 173 2.49 -6.23 16.55
CA TYR A 173 3.58 -6.81 17.33
C TYR A 173 3.37 -8.31 17.56
N VAL A 174 4.47 -9.07 17.52
CA VAL A 174 4.46 -10.49 17.87
C VAL A 174 4.16 -10.64 19.36
N GLU A 175 3.20 -11.49 19.73
CA GLU A 175 2.96 -11.85 21.14
C GLU A 175 4.18 -12.62 21.69
N GLU A 176 4.78 -12.14 22.78
CA GLU A 176 5.99 -12.71 23.42
C GLU A 176 5.87 -14.20 23.78
N ARG A 177 4.66 -14.78 23.82
CA ARG A 177 4.43 -16.21 24.14
C ARG A 177 5.11 -17.19 23.19
N THR A 178 5.50 -16.79 21.98
CA THR A 178 6.18 -17.69 21.02
C THR A 178 7.69 -17.79 21.22
N LEU A 179 8.31 -16.95 22.04
CA LEU A 179 9.76 -17.01 22.31
C LEU A 179 10.13 -17.95 23.47
N GLN A 180 9.20 -18.26 24.37
CA GLN A 180 9.43 -19.19 25.48
C GLN A 180 9.17 -20.66 25.13
N GLY A 181 8.46 -20.97 24.04
CA GLY A 181 8.12 -22.35 23.66
C GLY A 181 9.10 -23.04 22.72
N LYS A 182 10.29 -22.46 22.50
CA LYS A 182 11.34 -23.01 21.62
C LYS A 182 12.61 -23.43 22.37
N GLU A 183 12.60 -23.36 23.70
CA GLU A 183 13.71 -23.77 24.57
C GLU A 183 13.42 -25.06 25.37
N GLU A 184 12.34 -25.79 25.06
CA GLU A 184 12.05 -27.12 25.63
C GLU A 184 12.21 -28.25 24.61
#